data_AF-A0A6M0K449-F1
#
_entry.id   AF-A0A6M0K449-F1
#
_cell.length_a   1.000
_cell.length_b   1.000
_cell.length_c   1.000
_cell.angle_alpha   90.00
_cell.angle_beta   90.00
_cell.angle_gamma   90.00
#
_symmetry.space_group_name_H-M   'P 1'
#
loop_
_entity.id
_entity.type
_entity.pdbx_description
1 polymer ?
#
loop_
_entity_poly.entity_id
_entity_poly.type
_entity_poly.pdbx_seq_one_letter_code
_entity_poly.pdbx_strand_id
1 'polypeptide(L)' 'MSLETGGLVGLQALVRWHHPEHGLLGPDDFVPLTESSGLIQDLGDWVLRAVGAQLLAWTRAGLASVPVALNLSAQQFQ' A
#
# COMPACT_ATOMS: atom_id res chain seq x y z
N MET A 1 -14.03 8.24 4.79
CA MET A 1 -14.56 9.56 5.20
C MET A 1 -15.61 9.32 6.27
N SER A 2 -15.65 10.13 7.33
CA SER A 2 -16.75 10.11 8.29
C SER A 2 -18.03 10.54 7.58
N LEU A 3 -19.09 9.75 7.67
CA LEU A 3 -20.38 10.09 7.05
C LEU A 3 -21.09 11.22 7.81
N GLU A 4 -20.82 11.37 9.11
CA GLU A 4 -21.45 12.39 9.96
C GLU A 4 -20.77 13.75 9.83
N THR A 5 -19.44 13.77 9.78
CA THR A 5 -18.65 15.02 9.84
C THR A 5 -17.93 15.36 8.54
N GLY A 6 -17.88 14.43 7.58
CA GLY A 6 -17.05 14.56 6.38
C GLY A 6 -15.54 14.48 6.65
N GLY A 7 -15.12 14.25 7.90
CA GLY A 7 -13.71 14.20 8.27
C GLY A 7 -12.96 13.03 7.61
N LEU A 8 -11.65 13.22 7.41
CA LEU A 8 -10.76 12.14 7.01
C LEU A 8 -10.59 11.16 8.19
N VAL A 9 -10.91 9.89 7.98
CA VAL A 9 -10.86 8.84 9.03
C VAL A 9 -9.78 7.79 8.78
N GLY A 10 -9.16 7.82 7.60
CA GLY A 10 -8.17 6.84 7.20
C GLY A 10 -7.88 6.92 5.71
N LEU A 11 -6.83 6.24 5.32
CA LEU A 11 -6.34 6.11 3.96
C LEU A 11 -6.13 4.62 3.67
N GLN A 12 -6.12 4.24 2.39
CA GLN A 12 -5.69 2.93 1.95
C GLN A 12 -4.47 3.08 1.06
N ALA A 13 -3.42 2.33 1.35
CA ALA A 13 -2.26 2.27 0.48
C ALA A 13 -2.54 1.25 -0.64
N LEU A 14 -2.46 1.72 -1.88
CA LEU A 14 -2.68 0.93 -3.08
C LEU A 14 -1.39 0.87 -3.88
N VAL A 15 -0.79 -0.32 -3.94
CA VAL A 15 0.45 -0.52 -4.69
C VAL A 15 0.21 -0.30 -6.19
N ARG A 16 1.20 0.31 -6.84
CA ARG A 16 1.24 0.54 -8.29
C ARG A 16 2.65 0.30 -8.77
N TRP A 17 2.78 -0.23 -9.98
CA TRP A 17 4.07 -0.46 -10.61
C TRP A 17 4.24 0.44 -11.83
N HIS A 18 5.23 1.34 -11.78
CA HIS A 18 5.67 2.08 -12.96
C HIS A 18 6.62 1.18 -13.78
N HIS A 19 6.06 0.43 -14.71
CA HIS A 19 6.81 -0.42 -15.64
C HIS A 19 7.48 0.43 -16.72
N PRO A 20 8.75 0.17 -17.08
CA PRO A 20 9.47 0.97 -18.08
C PRO A 20 8.79 0.96 -19.46
N GLU A 21 8.16 -0.15 -19.85
CA GLU A 21 7.53 -0.31 -21.17
C GLU A 21 6.00 -0.23 -21.14
N HIS A 22 5.37 -0.58 -20.02
CA HIS A 22 3.91 -0.72 -19.93
C HIS A 22 3.25 0.43 -19.14
N GLY A 23 4.04 1.37 -18.63
CA GLY A 23 3.54 2.50 -17.87
C GLY A 23 3.04 2.10 -16.48
N LEU A 24 1.99 2.76 -16.02
CA LEU A 24 1.45 2.55 -14.68
C LEU A 24 0.52 1.34 -14.63
N LEU A 25 0.97 0.27 -13.99
CA LEU A 25 0.23 -0.97 -13.79
C LEU A 25 -0.48 -0.99 -12.44
N GLY A 26 -1.69 -1.55 -12.44
CA GLY A 26 -2.49 -1.83 -11.26
C GLY A 26 -2.10 -3.16 -10.62
N PRO A 27 -2.53 -3.42 -9.36
CA PRO A 27 -2.24 -4.66 -8.67
C PRO A 27 -2.74 -5.89 -9.45
N ASP A 28 -3.89 -5.80 -10.12
CA ASP A 28 -4.44 -6.90 -10.91
C ASP A 28 -3.51 -7.37 -12.04
N ASP A 29 -2.60 -6.52 -12.51
CA ASP A 29 -1.67 -6.83 -13.58
C ASP A 29 -0.45 -7.64 -13.11
N PHE A 30 -0.07 -7.55 -11.83
CA PHE A 30 1.20 -8.13 -11.35
C PHE A 30 1.10 -8.91 -10.04
N VAL A 31 0.07 -8.69 -9.21
CA VAL A 31 -0.11 -9.43 -7.95
C VAL A 31 -0.21 -10.94 -8.19
N PRO A 32 -1.03 -11.44 -9.15
CA PRO A 32 -1.09 -12.87 -9.43
C PRO A 32 0.28 -13.47 -9.79
N LEU A 33 1.12 -12.71 -10.51
CA LEU A 33 2.48 -13.13 -10.85
C LEU A 33 3.34 -13.24 -9.58
N THR A 34 3.31 -12.22 -8.72
CA THR A 34 4.09 -12.23 -7.46
C THR A 34 3.65 -13.32 -6.49
N GLU A 35 2.36 -13.67 -6.46
CA GLU A 35 1.85 -14.80 -5.67
C GLU A 35 2.34 -16.14 -6.23
N SER A 36 2.23 -16.34 -7.55
CA SER A 36 2.67 -17.59 -8.18
C SER A 36 4.18 -17.82 -8.11
N SER A 37 4.98 -16.74 -8.02
CA SER A 37 6.44 -16.80 -7.94
C SER A 37 6.98 -16.76 -6.51
N GLY A 38 6.11 -16.61 -5.49
CA GLY A 38 6.51 -16.44 -4.09
C GLY A 38 7.08 -15.06 -3.73
N LEU A 39 7.13 -14.12 -4.67
CA LEU A 39 7.63 -12.75 -4.45
C LEU A 39 6.63 -11.87 -3.68
N ILE A 40 5.42 -12.36 -3.41
CA ILE A 40 4.41 -11.62 -2.66
C ILE A 40 4.87 -11.27 -1.23
N GLN A 41 5.72 -12.10 -0.61
CA GLN A 41 6.29 -11.81 0.70
C GLN A 41 7.22 -10.58 0.63
N ASP A 42 8.15 -10.58 -0.32
CA ASP A 42 9.10 -9.50 -0.53
C ASP A 42 8.41 -8.19 -0.90
N LEU A 43 7.38 -8.27 -1.75
CA LEU A 43 6.53 -7.13 -2.10
C LEU A 43 5.82 -6.58 -0.86
N GLY A 44 5.23 -7.45 -0.03
CA GLY A 44 4.57 -7.09 1.21
C GLY A 44 5.47 -6.32 2.18
N ASP A 45 6.66 -6.88 2.42
CA ASP A 45 7.70 -6.29 3.24
C ASP A 45 8.15 -4.92 2.73
N TRP A 46 8.32 -4.79 1.41
CA TRP A 46 8.63 -3.52 0.78
C TRP A 46 7.49 -2.50 0.96
N VAL A 47 6.24 -2.90 0.75
CA VAL A 47 5.07 -2.04 0.93
C VAL A 47 4.96 -1.55 2.39
N LEU A 48 5.17 -2.43 3.38
CA LEU A 48 5.17 -2.08 4.79
C LEU A 48 6.21 -0.99 5.11
N ARG A 49 7.45 -1.17 4.62
CA ARG A 49 8.53 -0.17 4.80
C ARG A 49 8.19 1.16 4.13
N ALA A 50 7.67 1.13 2.90
CA ALA A 50 7.29 2.33 2.15
C ALA A 50 6.19 3.12 2.89
N VAL A 51 5.17 2.43 3.41
CA VAL A 51 4.06 3.05 4.16
C VAL A 51 4.54 3.63 5.48
N GLY A 52 5.39 2.91 6.22
CA GLY A 52 6.01 3.43 7.44
C GLY A 52 6.84 4.69 7.20
N ALA A 53 7.64 4.71 6.13
CA ALA A 53 8.41 5.88 5.74
C ALA A 53 7.51 7.07 5.36
N GLN A 54 6.42 6.81 4.63
CA GLN A 54 5.46 7.84 4.24
C GLN A 54 4.72 8.44 5.44
N LEU A 55 4.28 7.59 6.38
CA LEU A 55 3.67 8.03 7.63
C LEU A 55 4.61 8.93 8.43
N LEU A 56 5.88 8.53 8.58
CA LEU A 56 6.89 9.35 9.25
C LEU A 56 7.11 10.69 8.54
N ALA A 57 7.13 10.71 7.21
CA ALA A 57 7.26 11.95 6.44
C ALA A 57 6.07 12.89 6.68
N TRP A 58 4.85 12.37 6.71
CA TRP A 58 3.64 13.16 7.03
C TRP A 58 3.65 13.68 8.46
N THR A 59 4.03 12.85 9.44
CA THR A 59 4.17 13.29 10.83
C THR A 59 5.18 14.43 10.94
N ARG A 60 6.33 14.33 10.26
CA ARG A 60 7.35 15.39 10.24
C ARG A 60 6.90 16.67 9.54
N ALA A 61 5.97 16.56 8.59
CA ALA A 61 5.35 17.70 7.92
C ALA A 61 4.20 18.34 8.73
N GLY A 62 3.89 17.83 9.93
CA GLY A 62 2.80 18.32 10.76
C GLY A 62 1.40 17.91 10.30
N LEU A 63 1.30 16.92 9.41
CA LEU A 63 0.01 16.39 8.96
C LEU A 63 -0.59 15.46 10.03
N ALA A 64 -1.92 15.48 10.13
CA ALA A 64 -2.64 14.63 11.08
C ALA A 64 -2.42 13.14 10.76
N SER A 65 -2.08 12.36 11.78
CA SER A 65 -1.94 10.90 11.65
C SER A 65 -3.32 10.27 11.60
N VAL A 66 -3.69 9.73 10.44
CA VAL A 66 -4.86 8.87 10.28
C VAL A 66 -4.41 7.44 9.98
N PRO A 67 -5.20 6.41 10.35
CA PRO A 67 -4.89 5.03 10.01
C PRO A 67 -4.67 4.84 8.51
N VAL A 68 -3.67 4.04 8.15
CA VAL A 68 -3.42 3.61 6.77
C VAL A 68 -3.65 2.10 6.69
N ALA A 69 -4.64 1.69 5.89
CA ALA A 69 -4.93 0.29 5.62
C ALA A 69 -4.02 -0.25 4.50
N LEU A 70 -3.60 -1.50 4.64
CA LEU A 70 -2.82 -2.26 3.67
C LEU A 70 -3.62 -3.47 3.21
N ASN A 71 -3.46 -3.83 1.94
CA ASN A 71 -3.95 -5.11 1.43
C ASN A 71 -2.84 -6.14 1.59
N LEU A 72 -3.18 -7.30 2.15
CA LEU A 72 -2.27 -8.42 2.35
C LEU A 72 -2.87 -9.65 1.64
N SER A 73 -2.03 -10.36 0.88
CA SER A 73 -2.37 -11.67 0.34
C SER A 73 -2.45 -12.71 1.45
N ALA A 74 -3.30 -13.73 1.28
CA ALA A 74 -3.41 -14.84 2.23
C ALA A 74 -2.06 -15.57 2.44
N GLN A 75 -1.20 -15.62 1.41
CA GLN A 75 0.14 -16.21 1.51
C GLN A 75 1.06 -15.44 2.46
N GLN A 76 0.77 -14.16 2.73
CA GLN A 76 1.52 -13.33 3.69
C GLN A 76 1.21 -13.64 5.16
N PHE A 77 0.21 -14.48 5.44
CA PHE A 77 -0.16 -14.90 6.79
C PHE A 77 0.32 -16.31 7.16
N GLN A 78 1.07 -16.98 6.27
CA GLN A 78 1.73 -18.26 6.54
C GLN A 78 3.12 -18.03 7.15
#